data_AF-A0AA38UP67-F1
#
_entry.id   AF-A0AA38UP67-F1
#
_cell.length_a   1.000
_cell.length_b   1.000
_cell.length_c   1.000
_cell.angle_alpha   90.00
_cell.angle_beta   90.00
_cell.angle_gamma   90.00
#
_symmetry.space_group_name_H-M   'P 1'
#
loop_
_entity.id
_entity.type
_entity.pdbx_description
1 polymer ?
#
loop_
_entity_poly.entity_id
_entity_poly.type
_entity_poly.pdbx_seq_one_letter_code
_entity_poly.pdbx_strand_id
1 'polypeptide(L)'
;MPNTNPQSNFDDAFAAALVLPPSVDESHMQQNDFDMNGITSLGRDDEGSKVEGAYSMEAHRGSNGDVTERDELNEGDYGMESEYEDENENVLEENPLGNIDHCTSPISTGEAATFLARFNIIVDPVYQITICTECAVPVPFAHIHTHQWTKHFVKLSLPLECRLPKKEEILLHLSILGADQPRDIPYERITPIHGVETIQGYKCTVAHCDFIYGSHRSLRRHQEENHFTIKKGLRNSTRVSCQPLSKFRNARRYVEVSLQDLTVSPAMLEIERAAATCKLLEHSDTFTVASNAREKSAVFAQSRWDELLDNVDVAKLSRTISTTESPAYPLFEKLRATGREYYQEASKSIAKLPVLVRRYVASSNSSNLKDRPFRCPQELKTVIKDSDRTSQFIAFLIVNHKTPVDSFPIPLHPYVLAKLADLHSALENESSLKSDLTSSFHQAVWAILSRPSDEYIRNELMCPFTRFLISATLKGSGSTVRAD
;
A
#
# COMPACT_ATOMS: atom_id res chain seq x y z
N MET A 1 21.49 -70.27 -5.43
CA MET A 1 22.88 -70.06 -4.98
C MET A 1 22.99 -68.66 -4.40
N PRO A 2 23.49 -68.51 -3.15
CA PRO A 2 23.44 -67.28 -2.35
C PRO A 2 24.77 -66.50 -2.42
N ASN A 3 24.87 -65.45 -1.58
CA ASN A 3 26.03 -64.59 -1.24
C ASN A 3 26.29 -63.43 -2.22
N THR A 4 26.51 -62.17 -1.79
CA THR A 4 27.06 -61.66 -0.53
C THR A 4 26.61 -60.22 -0.25
N ASN A 5 26.35 -59.95 1.03
CA ASN A 5 26.44 -58.65 1.70
C ASN A 5 27.87 -58.08 1.57
N PRO A 6 28.08 -56.77 1.66
CA PRO A 6 28.83 -56.33 2.84
C PRO A 6 28.26 -55.09 3.52
N GLN A 7 28.24 -55.21 4.84
CA GLN A 7 28.21 -54.12 5.82
C GLN A 7 29.53 -53.33 5.79
N SER A 8 29.43 -52.02 5.98
CA SER A 8 30.40 -51.18 6.72
C SER A 8 29.64 -49.93 7.16
N ASN A 9 29.10 -49.88 8.39
CA ASN A 9 29.76 -49.34 9.59
C ASN A 9 30.43 -47.98 9.36
N PHE A 10 29.68 -46.92 9.67
CA PHE A 10 30.19 -45.76 10.40
C PHE A 10 29.08 -45.29 11.36
N ASP A 11 29.16 -45.82 12.57
CA ASP A 11 28.52 -45.25 13.76
C ASP A 11 29.32 -44.04 14.25
N ASP A 12 28.63 -43.24 15.07
CA ASP A 12 29.16 -42.31 16.09
C ASP A 12 29.55 -40.89 15.65
N ALA A 13 28.59 -39.96 15.77
CA ALA A 13 28.69 -38.83 16.70
C ALA A 13 27.37 -38.02 16.80
N PHE A 14 27.08 -37.56 18.03
CA PHE A 14 26.02 -36.61 18.44
C PHE A 14 24.63 -37.16 18.78
N ALA A 15 24.60 -38.04 19.80
CA ALA A 15 23.52 -38.11 20.77
C ALA A 15 23.99 -37.52 22.12
N ALA A 16 23.71 -36.23 22.35
CA ALA A 16 23.71 -35.50 23.64
C ALA A 16 23.21 -34.07 23.32
N ALA A 17 22.25 -33.43 23.98
CA ALA A 17 21.72 -33.57 25.31
C ALA A 17 20.25 -33.09 25.35
N LEU A 18 19.34 -33.94 25.81
CA LEU A 18 18.05 -33.55 26.36
C LEU A 18 18.08 -33.93 27.84
N VAL A 19 18.57 -33.02 28.67
CA VAL A 19 18.46 -33.10 30.13
C VAL A 19 17.31 -32.19 30.53
N LEU A 20 16.18 -32.81 30.87
CA LEU A 20 15.09 -32.18 31.61
C LEU A 20 15.56 -31.94 33.06
N PRO A 21 15.32 -30.76 33.65
CA PRO A 21 15.48 -30.62 35.10
C PRO A 21 14.33 -31.33 35.85
N PRO A 22 14.61 -31.91 37.03
CA PRO A 22 13.64 -32.67 37.80
C PRO A 22 12.63 -31.76 38.51
N SER A 23 11.43 -32.32 38.71
CA SER A 23 10.38 -31.89 39.63
C SER A 23 10.94 -31.59 41.02
N VAL A 24 10.72 -30.38 41.52
CA VAL A 24 10.95 -30.04 42.93
C VAL A 24 9.62 -30.13 43.67
N ASP A 25 9.67 -30.99 44.68
CA ASP A 25 8.63 -31.40 45.60
C ASP A 25 8.26 -30.26 46.57
N GLU A 26 6.97 -30.12 46.84
CA GLU A 26 6.43 -29.26 47.89
C GLU A 26 6.54 -29.99 49.25
N SER A 27 7.32 -29.47 50.19
CA SER A 27 6.97 -29.51 51.62
C SER A 27 7.97 -28.78 52.53
N HIS A 28 7.40 -27.93 53.39
CA HIS A 28 7.88 -27.53 54.73
C HIS A 28 9.26 -26.86 54.91
N MET A 29 9.29 -25.57 55.28
CA MET A 29 9.49 -25.15 56.68
C MET A 29 9.63 -23.62 56.85
N GLN A 30 8.85 -23.11 57.81
CA GLN A 30 9.21 -22.15 58.86
C GLN A 30 9.45 -20.66 58.55
N GLN A 31 8.47 -19.88 59.04
CA GLN A 31 8.62 -18.71 59.91
C GLN A 31 10.05 -18.37 60.35
N ASN A 32 10.44 -17.11 60.13
CA ASN A 32 11.18 -16.34 61.13
C ASN A 32 10.88 -14.85 60.95
N ASP A 33 10.25 -14.30 61.98
CA ASP A 33 10.28 -12.89 62.33
C ASP A 33 11.73 -12.46 62.57
N PHE A 34 12.12 -11.28 62.07
CA PHE A 34 13.19 -10.51 62.69
C PHE A 34 13.02 -9.02 62.38
N ASP A 35 12.49 -8.31 63.36
CA ASP A 35 12.67 -6.87 63.55
C ASP A 35 14.14 -6.56 63.81
N MET A 36 14.65 -5.47 63.23
CA MET A 36 15.60 -4.61 63.95
C MET A 36 15.70 -3.21 63.32
N ASN A 37 15.48 -2.23 64.19
CA ASN A 37 15.60 -0.80 64.00
C ASN A 37 17.07 -0.32 63.91
N GLY A 38 17.23 0.83 63.25
CA GLY A 38 18.22 1.87 63.60
C GLY A 38 19.50 1.89 62.77
N ILE A 39 20.17 3.03 62.52
CA ILE A 39 20.03 4.41 62.99
C ILE A 39 20.90 5.31 62.06
N THR A 40 20.40 6.50 61.74
CA THR A 40 21.06 7.80 61.40
C THR A 40 22.23 7.91 60.39
N SER A 41 22.13 8.88 59.46
CA SER A 41 22.92 10.14 59.52
C SER A 41 22.72 11.06 58.29
N LEU A 42 22.12 12.23 58.56
CA LEU A 42 22.44 13.61 58.14
C LEU A 42 22.75 13.95 56.66
N GLY A 43 22.03 14.95 56.13
CA GLY A 43 22.46 15.72 54.96
C GLY A 43 21.44 16.68 54.34
N ARG A 44 21.08 17.73 55.10
CA ARG A 44 20.63 19.10 54.73
C ARG A 44 20.02 19.44 53.35
N ASP A 45 18.88 20.14 53.47
CA ASP A 45 18.48 21.43 52.87
C ASP A 45 18.52 21.57 51.34
N ASP A 46 17.35 21.74 50.69
CA ASP A 46 16.94 23.07 50.24
C ASP A 46 15.49 23.15 49.74
N GLU A 47 14.97 24.37 49.84
CA GLU A 47 13.60 24.84 49.83
C GLU A 47 12.90 24.81 48.45
N GLY A 48 11.55 24.77 48.44
CA GLY A 48 10.80 24.98 47.19
C GLY A 48 9.30 24.74 47.20
N SER A 49 8.59 25.14 48.25
CA SER A 49 7.12 25.13 48.32
C SER A 49 6.50 26.21 47.43
N LYS A 50 5.57 25.84 46.54
CA LYS A 50 4.49 26.71 46.03
C LYS A 50 3.21 25.92 45.79
N VAL A 51 2.48 25.78 46.89
CA VAL A 51 1.04 26.04 47.11
C VAL A 51 0.10 25.87 45.90
N GLU A 52 -0.78 24.88 46.08
CA GLU A 52 -2.04 24.62 45.42
C GLU A 52 -3.06 25.77 45.60
N GLY A 53 -3.86 26.02 44.58
CA GLY A 53 -5.06 26.85 44.64
C GLY A 53 -6.17 26.20 43.84
N ALA A 54 -7.12 25.58 44.55
CA ALA A 54 -8.32 24.94 44.04
C ALA A 54 -9.31 25.94 43.44
N TYR A 55 -10.09 25.51 42.43
CA TYR A 55 -11.49 25.92 42.29
C TYR A 55 -12.32 24.82 41.62
N SER A 56 -13.56 24.70 42.09
CA SER A 56 -14.46 23.57 42.01
C SER A 56 -15.70 23.88 41.16
N MET A 57 -16.37 22.81 40.70
CA MET A 57 -17.79 22.72 40.27
C MET A 57 -18.15 23.53 39.00
N GLU A 58 -19.00 23.10 38.05
CA GLU A 58 -20.20 22.28 38.13
C GLU A 58 -20.75 21.97 36.71
N ALA A 59 -21.77 21.14 36.64
CA ALA A 59 -22.32 20.51 35.44
C ALA A 59 -23.45 21.30 34.75
N HIS A 60 -23.60 21.15 33.42
CA HIS A 60 -24.89 21.30 32.76
C HIS A 60 -25.11 20.28 31.63
N ARG A 61 -26.29 19.65 31.70
CA ARG A 61 -26.96 18.79 30.71
C ARG A 61 -27.30 19.57 29.42
N GLY A 62 -27.41 18.85 28.29
CA GLY A 62 -28.36 19.25 27.23
C GLY A 62 -28.08 18.73 25.83
N SER A 63 -28.68 17.57 25.52
CA SER A 63 -29.14 17.05 24.21
C SER A 63 -29.12 18.00 23.00
N ASN A 64 -28.53 17.56 21.89
CA ASN A 64 -29.28 17.17 20.67
C ASN A 64 -28.34 16.59 19.62
N GLY A 65 -28.75 15.45 19.06
CA GLY A 65 -28.05 14.77 17.98
C GLY A 65 -28.18 15.52 16.66
N ASP A 66 -27.08 15.52 15.91
CA ASP A 66 -27.08 15.67 14.47
C ASP A 66 -25.98 14.75 13.93
N VAL A 67 -26.38 13.77 13.14
CA VAL A 67 -25.50 12.77 12.53
C VAL A 67 -24.97 13.40 11.26
N THR A 68 -23.85 14.11 11.37
CA THR A 68 -23.07 14.48 10.18
C THR A 68 -22.14 13.34 9.82
N GLU A 69 -22.42 12.70 8.69
CA GLU A 69 -21.51 11.77 8.00
C GLU A 69 -20.12 12.41 7.89
N ARG A 70 -19.18 11.80 8.60
CA ARG A 70 -17.78 12.19 8.64
C ARG A 70 -17.07 11.43 7.52
N ASP A 71 -17.12 11.99 6.31
CA ASP A 71 -16.21 11.59 5.23
C ASP A 71 -14.80 12.08 5.57
N GLU A 72 -14.09 11.29 6.39
CA GLU A 72 -12.67 11.47 6.67
C GLU A 72 -11.83 10.89 5.54
N LEU A 73 -11.79 11.59 4.40
CA LEU A 73 -10.62 11.58 3.53
C LEU A 73 -9.69 12.70 3.98
N ASN A 74 -8.88 12.35 5.00
CA ASN A 74 -7.73 13.09 5.44
C ASN A 74 -6.62 13.00 4.38
N GLU A 75 -6.76 13.76 3.29
CA GLU A 75 -5.62 14.08 2.43
C GLU A 75 -4.79 15.15 3.13
N GLY A 76 -3.59 14.72 3.54
CA GLY A 76 -2.65 15.49 4.32
C GLY A 76 -2.33 16.85 3.70
N ASP A 77 -2.24 17.83 4.60
CA ASP A 77 -1.13 18.76 4.70
C ASP A 77 -0.11 18.70 3.53
N TYR A 78 -0.45 19.37 2.44
CA TYR A 78 0.50 19.64 1.37
C TYR A 78 1.39 20.78 1.82
N GLY A 79 2.65 20.42 2.05
CA GLY A 79 3.74 21.33 2.29
C GLY A 79 3.67 22.54 1.37
N MET A 80 3.92 23.68 1.99
CA MET A 80 4.19 24.96 1.37
C MET A 80 5.31 24.80 0.32
N GLU A 81 4.95 24.41 -0.90
CA GLU A 81 5.85 24.53 -2.04
C GLU A 81 6.04 26.03 -2.27
N SER A 82 7.25 26.48 -1.97
CA SER A 82 7.74 27.84 -2.14
C SER A 82 7.31 28.39 -3.48
N GLU A 83 6.78 29.61 -3.46
CA GLU A 83 6.71 30.49 -4.61
C GLU A 83 8.09 30.45 -5.30
N TYR A 84 8.12 29.93 -6.52
CA TYR A 84 9.32 29.99 -7.35
C TYR A 84 9.52 31.45 -7.68
N GLU A 85 10.39 32.11 -6.91
CA GLU A 85 11.07 33.31 -7.34
C GLU A 85 11.84 32.98 -8.62
N ASP A 86 11.45 33.72 -9.64
CA ASP A 86 12.04 33.83 -10.95
C ASP A 86 13.47 34.39 -10.83
N GLU A 87 14.46 33.55 -10.53
CA GLU A 87 15.87 33.95 -10.62
C GLU A 87 16.79 32.85 -11.17
N ASN A 88 17.60 33.29 -12.14
CA ASN A 88 18.88 32.76 -12.61
C ASN A 88 18.90 31.78 -13.80
N GLU A 89 18.52 32.28 -14.98
CA GLU A 89 19.17 31.88 -16.24
C GLU A 89 20.63 32.34 -16.23
N ASN A 90 21.53 31.49 -15.74
CA ASN A 90 22.96 31.58 -16.05
C ASN A 90 23.59 30.19 -15.94
N VAL A 91 23.33 29.35 -16.96
CA VAL A 91 24.16 28.17 -17.23
C VAL A 91 24.86 28.42 -18.57
N LEU A 92 26.12 28.83 -18.44
CA LEU A 92 27.12 28.82 -19.49
C LEU A 92 27.30 27.39 -20.02
N GLU A 93 26.81 27.13 -21.23
CA GLU A 93 27.32 26.03 -22.07
C GLU A 93 27.68 26.58 -23.44
N GLU A 94 28.94 27.02 -23.56
CA GLU A 94 29.61 27.11 -24.86
C GLU A 94 29.88 25.69 -25.35
N ASN A 95 29.08 25.22 -26.30
CA ASN A 95 29.40 24.04 -27.11
C ASN A 95 29.61 24.47 -28.58
N PRO A 96 30.71 24.04 -29.22
CA PRO A 96 31.14 24.57 -30.50
C PRO A 96 30.20 24.10 -31.62
N LEU A 97 29.71 25.08 -32.38
CA LEU A 97 28.87 24.93 -33.56
C LEU A 97 29.57 24.09 -34.63
N GLY A 98 29.13 22.84 -34.78
CA GLY A 98 29.20 22.16 -36.07
C GLY A 98 28.10 22.70 -36.97
N ASN A 99 28.47 23.45 -38.01
CA ASN A 99 27.58 23.86 -39.10
C ASN A 99 27.02 22.60 -39.79
N ILE A 100 25.79 22.24 -39.44
CA ILE A 100 24.99 21.27 -40.20
C ILE A 100 24.13 22.10 -41.14
N ASP A 101 24.53 22.11 -42.40
CA ASP A 101 23.77 22.63 -43.53
C ASP A 101 22.51 21.77 -43.71
N HIS A 102 21.44 22.09 -42.97
CA HIS A 102 20.18 21.37 -43.05
C HIS A 102 19.42 21.79 -44.31
N CYS A 103 19.40 20.86 -45.27
CA CYS A 103 18.49 20.82 -46.40
C CYS A 103 17.04 20.98 -45.91
N THR A 104 16.47 22.18 -46.07
CA THR A 104 15.16 22.60 -45.56
C THR A 104 14.04 22.10 -46.46
N SER A 105 13.80 20.79 -46.42
CA SER A 105 12.49 20.27 -46.84
C SER A 105 11.46 20.70 -45.80
N PRO A 106 10.27 21.19 -46.20
CA PRO A 106 9.24 21.60 -45.25
C PRO A 106 8.78 20.38 -44.44
N ILE A 107 8.97 20.45 -43.11
CA ILE A 107 8.53 19.40 -42.18
C ILE A 107 7.00 19.32 -42.22
N SER A 108 6.47 18.12 -42.42
CA SER A 108 5.02 17.90 -42.42
C SER A 108 4.42 17.90 -41.01
N THR A 109 3.12 18.19 -40.88
CA THR A 109 2.42 18.14 -39.58
C THR A 109 2.45 16.74 -38.95
N GLY A 110 2.40 15.68 -39.77
CA GLY A 110 2.48 14.29 -39.29
C GLY A 110 3.86 13.93 -38.73
N GLU A 111 4.94 14.37 -39.38
CA GLU A 111 6.30 14.23 -38.86
C GLU A 111 6.47 15.03 -37.56
N ALA A 112 5.91 16.24 -37.51
CA ALA A 112 5.98 17.08 -36.32
C ALA A 112 5.32 16.42 -35.09
N ALA A 113 4.12 15.88 -35.28
CA ALA A 113 3.41 15.14 -34.24
C ALA A 113 4.15 13.87 -33.81
N THR A 114 4.70 13.11 -34.76
CA THR A 114 5.45 11.88 -34.47
C THR A 114 6.72 12.16 -33.67
N PHE A 115 7.43 13.25 -34.02
CA PHE A 115 8.61 13.69 -33.29
C PHE A 115 8.29 14.03 -31.83
N LEU A 116 7.26 14.86 -31.59
CA LEU A 116 6.86 15.29 -30.25
C LEU A 116 6.34 14.12 -29.39
N ALA A 117 5.62 13.18 -30.00
CA ALA A 117 5.08 12.02 -29.30
C ALA A 117 6.18 11.14 -28.68
N ARG A 118 7.39 11.10 -29.27
CA ARG A 118 8.55 10.38 -28.71
C ARG A 118 8.99 10.93 -27.34
N PHE A 119 8.65 12.18 -27.05
CA PHE A 119 8.98 12.87 -25.80
C PHE A 119 7.73 13.11 -24.94
N ASN A 120 6.66 12.32 -25.16
CA ASN A 120 5.42 12.40 -24.39
C ASN A 120 4.77 13.79 -24.43
N ILE A 121 4.89 14.45 -25.59
CA ILE A 121 4.23 15.72 -25.90
C ILE A 121 3.24 15.48 -27.02
N ILE A 122 2.01 15.93 -26.84
CA ILE A 122 1.00 15.99 -27.90
C ILE A 122 0.43 17.41 -27.97
N VAL A 123 -0.11 17.76 -29.13
CA VAL A 123 -0.87 19.00 -29.34
C VAL A 123 -2.31 18.61 -29.66
N ASP A 124 -3.26 19.13 -28.88
CA ASP A 124 -4.67 18.90 -29.17
C ASP A 124 -5.03 19.58 -30.51
N PRO A 125 -5.64 18.87 -31.48
CA PRO A 125 -5.90 19.43 -32.80
C PRO A 125 -7.00 20.50 -32.81
N VAL A 126 -7.87 20.55 -31.79
CA VAL A 126 -9.02 21.46 -31.75
C VAL A 126 -8.64 22.79 -31.11
N TYR A 127 -8.04 22.73 -29.93
CA TYR A 127 -7.68 23.88 -29.11
C TYR A 127 -6.21 24.26 -29.24
N GLN A 128 -5.39 23.45 -29.92
CA GLN A 128 -3.98 23.71 -30.17
C GLN A 128 -3.20 23.93 -28.86
N ILE A 129 -3.61 23.26 -27.78
CA ILE A 129 -2.91 23.30 -26.51
C ILE A 129 -1.85 22.20 -26.45
N THR A 130 -0.71 22.49 -25.84
CA THR A 130 0.34 21.49 -25.62
C THR A 130 0.04 20.69 -24.37
N ILE A 131 0.17 19.36 -24.44
CA ILE A 131 -0.17 18.43 -23.36
C ILE A 131 1.02 17.52 -23.12
N CYS A 132 1.39 17.38 -21.85
CA CYS A 132 2.36 16.37 -21.41
C CYS A 132 1.60 15.09 -21.07
N THR A 133 1.79 14.02 -21.84
CA THR A 133 1.05 12.76 -21.66
C THR A 133 1.51 11.96 -20.44
N GLU A 134 2.75 12.17 -19.97
CA GLU A 134 3.23 11.55 -18.72
C GLU A 134 2.54 12.13 -17.47
N CYS A 135 2.34 13.44 -17.43
CA CYS A 135 1.61 14.09 -16.33
C CYS A 135 0.09 14.16 -16.58
N ALA A 136 -0.35 13.87 -17.81
CA ALA A 136 -1.72 14.06 -18.28
C ALA A 136 -2.27 15.49 -18.02
N VAL A 137 -1.44 16.52 -18.18
CA VAL A 137 -1.82 17.93 -17.97
C VAL A 137 -1.42 18.84 -19.13
N PRO A 138 -2.23 19.87 -19.44
CA PRO A 138 -1.84 20.93 -20.35
C PRO A 138 -0.69 21.77 -19.76
N VAL A 139 0.29 22.06 -20.61
CA VAL A 139 1.42 22.93 -20.30
C VAL A 139 1.49 23.99 -21.39
N PRO A 140 1.63 25.29 -21.05
CA PRO A 140 1.80 26.32 -22.07
C PRO A 140 2.98 26.03 -22.98
N PHE A 141 2.82 26.34 -24.26
CA PHE A 141 3.80 26.14 -25.32
C PHE A 141 5.23 26.56 -24.91
N ALA A 142 5.39 27.75 -24.33
CA ALA A 142 6.68 28.30 -23.95
C ALA A 142 7.38 27.53 -22.81
N HIS A 143 6.64 26.75 -22.02
CA HIS A 143 7.13 26.10 -20.79
C HIS A 143 7.25 24.59 -20.89
N ILE A 144 6.78 23.97 -21.98
CA ILE A 144 6.77 22.50 -22.10
C ILE A 144 8.19 21.89 -22.07
N HIS A 145 9.18 22.54 -22.68
CA HIS A 145 10.57 22.06 -22.64
C HIS A 145 11.12 22.04 -21.21
N THR A 146 11.02 23.17 -20.49
CA THR A 146 11.45 23.27 -19.09
C THR A 146 10.68 22.29 -18.21
N HIS A 147 9.39 22.09 -18.45
CA HIS A 147 8.57 21.11 -17.75
C HIS A 147 9.10 19.68 -17.95
N GLN A 148 9.31 19.27 -19.20
CA GLN A 148 9.87 17.96 -19.53
C GLN A 148 11.24 17.77 -18.89
N TRP A 149 12.13 18.74 -19.05
CA TRP A 149 13.46 18.71 -18.45
C TRP A 149 13.41 18.50 -16.94
N THR A 150 12.69 19.37 -16.22
CA THR A 150 12.70 19.39 -14.75
C THR A 150 11.88 18.29 -14.09
N LYS A 151 10.80 17.82 -14.72
CA LYS A 151 9.92 16.81 -14.11
C LYS A 151 10.26 15.39 -14.54
N HIS A 152 10.74 15.21 -15.76
CA HIS A 152 10.87 13.87 -16.36
C HIS A 152 12.31 13.49 -16.67
N PHE A 153 13.17 14.44 -17.10
CA PHE A 153 14.51 14.13 -17.59
C PHE A 153 15.68 14.44 -16.63
N VAL A 154 15.52 15.36 -15.66
CA VAL A 154 16.63 15.90 -14.84
C VAL A 154 17.42 14.86 -14.04
N LYS A 155 16.82 13.70 -13.72
CA LYS A 155 17.48 12.61 -12.96
C LYS A 155 17.80 11.38 -13.80
N LEU A 156 17.57 11.43 -15.12
CA LEU A 156 17.75 10.27 -15.99
C LEU A 156 19.11 10.33 -16.70
N SER A 157 19.94 9.31 -16.50
CA SER A 157 21.17 9.12 -17.27
C SER A 157 20.86 8.41 -18.59
N LEU A 158 20.45 9.17 -19.61
CA LEU A 158 20.03 8.63 -20.90
C LEU A 158 21.14 8.69 -21.98
N PRO A 159 21.20 7.69 -22.88
CA PRO A 159 21.96 7.76 -24.13
C PRO A 159 21.59 9.01 -24.93
N LEU A 160 22.51 9.49 -25.77
CA LEU A 160 22.40 10.79 -26.45
C LEU A 160 21.12 10.88 -27.31
N GLU A 161 20.71 9.76 -27.92
CA GLU A 161 19.55 9.63 -28.80
C GLU A 161 18.21 9.67 -28.04
N CYS A 162 18.24 9.47 -26.73
CA CYS A 162 17.06 9.46 -25.86
C CYS A 162 16.98 10.72 -24.98
N ARG A 163 17.93 11.65 -25.12
CA ARG A 163 17.89 12.92 -24.38
C ARG A 163 16.79 13.82 -24.94
N LEU A 164 16.29 14.69 -24.07
CA LEU A 164 15.37 15.74 -24.49
C LEU A 164 16.10 16.65 -25.51
N PRO A 165 15.49 16.91 -26.69
CA PRO A 165 16.09 17.78 -27.69
C PRO A 165 16.27 19.22 -27.20
N LYS A 166 16.96 20.02 -28.00
CA LYS A 166 17.11 21.45 -27.71
C LYS A 166 15.75 22.15 -27.71
N LYS A 167 15.63 23.22 -26.92
CA LYS A 167 14.38 23.97 -26.74
C LYS A 167 13.83 24.47 -28.07
N GLU A 168 14.71 24.98 -28.94
CA GLU A 168 14.34 25.55 -30.24
C GLU A 168 13.71 24.49 -31.15
N GLU A 169 14.21 23.26 -31.10
CA GLU A 169 13.73 22.15 -31.91
C GLU A 169 12.31 21.73 -31.47
N ILE A 170 12.08 21.60 -30.16
CA ILE A 170 10.74 21.30 -29.63
C ILE A 170 9.74 22.41 -30.00
N LEU A 171 10.12 23.67 -29.80
CA LEU A 171 9.24 24.81 -30.08
C LEU A 171 8.93 24.94 -31.58
N LEU A 172 9.88 24.62 -32.47
CA LEU A 172 9.64 24.57 -33.92
C LEU A 172 8.54 23.56 -34.26
N HIS A 173 8.66 22.31 -33.77
CA HIS A 173 7.68 21.26 -34.06
C HIS A 173 6.30 21.58 -33.48
N LEU A 174 6.25 22.23 -32.32
CA LEU A 174 5.00 22.70 -31.71
C LEU A 174 4.35 23.83 -32.51
N SER A 175 5.14 24.76 -33.06
CA SER A 175 4.61 25.84 -33.91
C SER A 175 4.02 25.33 -35.23
N ILE A 176 4.60 24.27 -35.80
CA ILE A 176 4.04 23.60 -36.99
C ILE A 176 2.63 23.04 -36.71
N LEU A 177 2.37 22.61 -35.46
CA LEU A 177 1.06 22.14 -35.00
C LEU A 177 0.14 23.29 -34.52
N GLY A 178 0.60 24.54 -34.60
CA GLY A 178 -0.12 25.75 -34.20
C GLY A 178 -0.23 25.95 -32.68
N ALA A 179 0.61 25.28 -31.89
CA ALA A 179 0.55 25.38 -30.43
C ALA A 179 1.05 26.73 -29.87
N ASP A 180 1.73 27.53 -30.69
CA ASP A 180 2.12 28.91 -30.41
C ASP A 180 0.91 29.86 -30.35
N GLN A 181 -0.23 29.45 -30.93
CA GLN A 181 -1.48 30.21 -30.95
C GLN A 181 -2.64 29.34 -30.43
N PRO A 182 -2.63 28.99 -29.13
CA PRO A 182 -3.68 28.17 -28.55
C PRO A 182 -5.04 28.88 -28.67
N ARG A 183 -6.08 28.12 -28.98
CA ARG A 183 -7.45 28.65 -29.05
C ARG A 183 -8.09 28.62 -27.68
N ASP A 184 -8.97 29.60 -27.44
CA ASP A 184 -9.73 29.68 -26.20
C ASP A 184 -10.67 28.48 -26.05
N ILE A 185 -10.62 27.87 -24.87
CA ILE A 185 -11.51 26.77 -24.50
C ILE A 185 -12.79 27.37 -23.90
N PRO A 186 -13.98 27.02 -24.42
CA PRO A 186 -15.24 27.57 -23.94
C PRO A 186 -15.52 27.19 -22.48
N TYR A 187 -16.37 27.95 -21.80
CA TYR A 187 -16.82 27.64 -20.42
C TYR A 187 -17.90 26.56 -20.40
N GLU A 188 -18.46 26.25 -21.56
CA GLU A 188 -19.45 25.21 -21.76
C GLU A 188 -18.83 23.82 -21.67
N ARG A 189 -19.70 22.82 -21.60
CA ARG A 189 -19.29 21.42 -21.56
C ARG A 189 -18.68 21.01 -22.90
N ILE A 190 -17.48 20.44 -22.89
CA ILE A 190 -16.76 20.01 -24.09
C ILE A 190 -16.61 18.48 -24.18
N THR A 191 -16.16 17.99 -25.32
CA THR A 191 -15.62 16.62 -25.43
C THR A 191 -14.28 16.54 -24.71
N PRO A 192 -13.96 15.42 -24.02
CA PRO A 192 -12.69 15.26 -23.33
C PRO A 192 -11.51 15.49 -24.26
N ILE A 193 -10.60 16.36 -23.85
CA ILE A 193 -9.34 16.64 -24.57
C ILE A 193 -8.44 15.41 -24.41
N HIS A 194 -7.96 14.87 -25.53
CA HIS A 194 -7.14 13.66 -25.53
C HIS A 194 -5.84 13.89 -24.77
N GLY A 195 -5.45 12.93 -23.93
CA GLY A 195 -4.22 13.00 -23.13
C GLY A 195 -4.28 13.90 -21.88
N VAL A 196 -5.42 14.54 -21.60
CA VAL A 196 -5.64 15.26 -20.33
C VAL A 196 -6.43 14.39 -19.36
N GLU A 197 -5.99 14.32 -18.11
CA GLU A 197 -6.66 13.53 -17.07
C GLU A 197 -8.08 14.06 -16.79
N THR A 198 -9.06 13.17 -16.80
CA THR A 198 -10.42 13.48 -16.36
C THR A 198 -10.54 13.17 -14.88
N ILE A 199 -10.88 14.18 -14.08
CA ILE A 199 -11.07 14.07 -12.64
C ILE A 199 -12.52 14.40 -12.26
N GLN A 200 -12.92 14.01 -11.05
CA GLN A 200 -14.18 14.46 -10.46
C GLN A 200 -14.00 15.85 -9.85
N GLY A 201 -14.85 16.79 -10.26
CA GLY A 201 -14.87 18.16 -9.75
C GLY A 201 -16.26 18.59 -9.29
N TYR A 202 -16.36 19.87 -8.91
CA TYR A 202 -17.56 20.49 -8.36
C TYR A 202 -17.89 21.76 -9.14
N LYS A 203 -19.09 21.80 -9.73
CA LYS A 203 -19.65 22.96 -10.43
C LYS A 203 -20.52 23.78 -9.49
N CYS A 204 -20.36 25.10 -9.53
CA CYS A 204 -21.29 26.01 -8.85
C CYS A 204 -22.65 26.00 -9.56
N THR A 205 -23.76 25.97 -8.81
CA THR A 205 -25.12 25.97 -9.40
C THR A 205 -25.85 27.30 -9.21
N VAL A 206 -25.17 28.31 -8.67
CA VAL A 206 -25.71 29.67 -8.56
C VAL A 206 -25.98 30.20 -9.97
N ALA A 207 -27.14 30.85 -10.18
CA ALA A 207 -27.53 31.39 -11.47
C ALA A 207 -26.42 32.29 -12.05
N HIS A 208 -26.07 32.05 -13.32
CA HIS A 208 -24.98 32.73 -14.06
C HIS A 208 -23.56 32.47 -13.54
N CYS A 209 -23.34 31.40 -12.77
CA CYS A 209 -22.01 30.97 -12.35
C CYS A 209 -21.66 29.61 -12.96
N ASP A 210 -20.77 29.63 -13.97
CA ASP A 210 -20.29 28.41 -14.65
C ASP A 210 -18.90 27.97 -14.16
N PHE A 211 -18.47 28.43 -12.99
CA PHE A 211 -17.17 28.06 -12.44
C PHE A 211 -17.14 26.63 -11.90
N ILE A 212 -16.08 25.91 -12.25
CA ILE A 212 -15.82 24.52 -11.85
C ILE A 212 -14.50 24.47 -11.09
N TYR A 213 -14.47 23.68 -10.03
CA TYR A 213 -13.30 23.50 -9.19
C TYR A 213 -13.01 22.01 -8.98
N GLY A 214 -11.73 21.64 -8.99
CA GLY A 214 -11.30 20.27 -8.66
C GLY A 214 -11.51 19.87 -7.19
N SER A 215 -11.83 20.81 -6.29
CA SER A 215 -12.09 20.49 -4.88
C SER A 215 -13.28 21.27 -4.33
N HIS A 216 -14.00 20.65 -3.38
CA HIS A 216 -15.12 21.28 -2.69
C HIS A 216 -14.67 22.49 -1.85
N ARG A 217 -13.45 22.46 -1.29
CA ARG A 217 -12.87 23.57 -0.53
C ARG A 217 -12.70 24.82 -1.40
N SER A 218 -12.16 24.67 -2.61
CA SER A 218 -11.99 25.78 -3.55
C SER A 218 -13.34 26.35 -4.00
N LEU A 219 -14.33 25.48 -4.26
CA LEU A 219 -15.68 25.91 -4.58
C LEU A 219 -16.31 26.70 -3.43
N ARG A 220 -16.22 26.20 -2.19
CA ARG A 220 -16.77 26.88 -1.02
C ARG A 220 -16.19 28.28 -0.84
N ARG A 221 -14.86 28.42 -0.98
CA ARG A 221 -14.19 29.72 -0.96
C ARG A 221 -14.74 30.64 -2.05
N HIS A 222 -14.85 30.15 -3.28
CA HIS A 222 -15.45 30.91 -4.37
C HIS A 222 -16.88 31.35 -4.06
N GLN A 223 -17.73 30.48 -3.51
CA GLN A 223 -19.10 30.82 -3.12
C GLN A 223 -19.16 31.83 -1.97
N GLU A 224 -18.20 31.80 -1.05
CA GLU A 224 -18.08 32.76 0.04
C GLU A 224 -17.64 34.14 -0.47
N GLU A 225 -16.74 34.20 -1.43
CA GLU A 225 -16.20 35.44 -2.00
C GLU A 225 -17.11 36.06 -3.06
N ASN A 226 -17.66 35.26 -3.98
CA ASN A 226 -18.38 35.74 -5.17
C ASN A 226 -19.90 35.65 -5.04
N HIS A 227 -20.40 34.86 -4.09
CA HIS A 227 -21.84 34.68 -3.84
C HIS A 227 -22.21 35.02 -2.40
N PHE A 228 -21.52 36.01 -1.81
CA PHE A 228 -21.72 36.44 -0.43
C PHE A 228 -23.16 36.92 -0.15
N THR A 229 -23.85 37.46 -1.17
CA THR A 229 -25.25 37.93 -1.11
C THR A 229 -26.27 36.79 -1.03
N ILE A 230 -25.91 35.59 -1.46
CA ILE A 230 -26.79 34.41 -1.44
C ILE A 230 -26.68 33.73 -0.07
N LYS A 231 -27.81 33.38 0.54
CA LYS A 231 -27.85 32.65 1.82
C LYS A 231 -27.09 31.32 1.70
N LYS A 232 -26.31 30.95 2.73
CA LYS A 232 -25.46 29.75 2.71
C LYS A 232 -26.19 28.46 2.29
N GLY A 233 -27.42 28.25 2.76
CA GLY A 233 -28.22 27.06 2.41
C GLY A 233 -28.73 27.01 0.96
N LEU A 234 -28.56 28.07 0.18
CA LEU A 234 -28.93 28.11 -1.25
C LEU A 234 -27.70 28.01 -2.17
N ARG A 235 -26.49 27.90 -1.61
CA ARG A 235 -25.23 27.80 -2.35
C ARG A 235 -24.97 26.33 -2.71
N ASN A 236 -25.75 25.82 -3.65
CA ASN A 236 -25.67 24.42 -4.06
C ASN A 236 -24.49 24.15 -5.00
N SER A 237 -24.07 22.89 -5.05
CA SER A 237 -23.04 22.41 -5.97
C SER A 237 -23.48 21.12 -6.65
N THR A 238 -22.86 20.80 -7.78
CA THR A 238 -23.07 19.53 -8.48
C THR A 238 -21.73 18.90 -8.80
N ARG A 239 -21.60 17.60 -8.54
CA ARG A 239 -20.42 16.84 -8.94
C ARG A 239 -20.45 16.62 -10.45
N VAL A 240 -19.33 16.93 -11.12
CA VAL A 240 -19.19 16.82 -12.57
C VAL A 240 -17.84 16.19 -12.91
N SER A 241 -17.75 15.52 -14.05
CA SER A 241 -16.46 15.14 -14.63
C SER A 241 -15.85 16.37 -15.30
N CYS A 242 -14.58 16.65 -15.00
CA CYS A 242 -13.90 17.83 -15.54
C CYS A 242 -12.43 17.55 -15.82
N GLN A 243 -11.84 18.38 -16.69
CA GLN A 243 -10.40 18.35 -16.99
C GLN A 243 -9.74 19.66 -16.56
N PRO A 244 -8.54 19.61 -15.95
CA PRO A 244 -7.75 20.81 -15.66
C PRO A 244 -7.11 21.35 -16.94
N LEU A 245 -7.26 22.65 -17.19
CA LEU A 245 -6.74 23.32 -18.38
C LEU A 245 -5.34 23.93 -18.21
N SER A 246 -4.82 23.92 -16.99
CA SER A 246 -3.46 24.40 -16.70
C SER A 246 -2.93 23.77 -15.43
N LYS A 247 -1.62 23.51 -15.42
CA LYS A 247 -0.89 23.07 -14.22
C LYS A 247 -0.65 24.21 -13.22
N PHE A 248 -0.52 25.45 -13.69
CA PHE A 248 -0.14 26.58 -12.85
C PHE A 248 -1.31 27.02 -11.99
N ARG A 249 -1.12 27.10 -10.67
CA ARG A 249 -2.17 27.39 -9.69
C ARG A 249 -2.97 28.66 -10.02
N ASN A 250 -2.30 29.71 -10.49
CA ASN A 250 -2.92 31.00 -10.79
C ASN A 250 -3.69 31.02 -12.13
N ALA A 251 -3.40 30.06 -13.02
CA ALA A 251 -4.08 29.90 -14.31
C ALA A 251 -4.94 28.62 -14.37
N ARG A 252 -5.07 27.90 -13.24
CA ARG A 252 -5.73 26.58 -13.18
C ARG A 252 -7.24 26.76 -13.29
N ARG A 253 -7.73 26.55 -14.50
CA ARG A 253 -9.15 26.49 -14.85
C ARG A 253 -9.57 25.04 -15.04
N TYR A 254 -10.83 24.73 -14.75
CA TYR A 254 -11.44 23.44 -15.04
C TYR A 254 -12.56 23.62 -16.07
N VAL A 255 -12.73 22.62 -16.93
CA VAL A 255 -13.83 22.58 -17.90
C VAL A 255 -14.62 21.29 -17.72
N GLU A 256 -15.94 21.39 -17.81
CA GLU A 256 -16.82 20.24 -17.74
C GLU A 256 -16.65 19.39 -18.99
N VAL A 257 -16.57 18.07 -18.83
CA VAL A 257 -16.47 17.16 -19.97
C VAL A 257 -17.67 16.23 -20.04
N SER A 258 -18.22 16.07 -21.25
CA SER A 258 -19.17 15.00 -21.52
C SER A 258 -18.37 13.72 -21.66
N LEU A 259 -18.47 12.81 -20.68
CA LEU A 259 -18.11 11.42 -20.94
C LEU A 259 -19.12 10.91 -21.97
N GLN A 260 -18.81 11.04 -23.25
CA GLN A 260 -19.49 10.22 -24.24
C GLN A 260 -19.22 8.78 -23.84
N ASP A 261 -20.26 7.96 -23.78
CA ASP A 261 -20.10 6.51 -23.73
C ASP A 261 -19.10 6.19 -24.84
N LEU A 262 -17.90 5.73 -24.46
CA LEU A 262 -16.85 5.37 -25.40
C LEU A 262 -17.49 4.47 -26.45
N THR A 263 -17.76 5.01 -27.64
CA THR A 263 -18.25 4.21 -28.74
C THR A 263 -17.09 3.31 -29.10
N VAL A 264 -17.09 2.11 -28.51
CA VAL A 264 -16.09 1.09 -28.75
C VAL A 264 -16.02 0.90 -30.26
N SER A 265 -14.87 1.20 -30.84
CA SER A 265 -14.66 1.07 -32.29
C SER A 265 -15.13 -0.31 -32.75
N PRO A 266 -15.80 -0.44 -33.90
CA PRO A 266 -16.17 -1.74 -34.46
C PRO A 266 -14.99 -2.72 -34.51
N ALA A 267 -13.78 -2.22 -34.78
CA ALA A 267 -12.56 -3.01 -34.76
C ALA A 267 -12.18 -3.48 -33.33
N MET A 268 -12.38 -2.66 -32.31
CA MET A 268 -12.19 -3.06 -30.91
C MET A 268 -13.20 -4.11 -30.50
N LEU A 269 -14.47 -3.98 -30.90
CA LEU A 269 -15.50 -5.00 -30.66
C LEU A 269 -15.18 -6.32 -31.36
N GLU A 270 -14.59 -6.28 -32.56
CA GLU A 270 -14.12 -7.48 -33.26
C GLU A 270 -12.91 -8.11 -32.58
N ILE A 271 -11.96 -7.31 -32.10
CA ILE A 271 -10.81 -7.78 -31.31
C ILE A 271 -11.29 -8.42 -30.01
N GLU A 272 -12.19 -7.77 -29.27
CA GLU A 272 -12.79 -8.32 -28.06
C GLU A 272 -13.55 -9.61 -28.33
N ARG A 273 -14.34 -9.67 -29.42
CA ARG A 273 -15.05 -10.88 -29.82
C ARG A 273 -14.09 -12.01 -30.19
N ALA A 274 -13.03 -11.72 -30.94
CA ALA A 274 -12.00 -12.69 -31.28
C ALA A 274 -11.25 -13.18 -30.04
N ALA A 275 -10.92 -12.26 -29.13
CA ALA A 275 -10.27 -12.56 -27.86
C ALA A 275 -11.14 -13.42 -26.95
N ALA A 276 -12.44 -13.14 -26.87
CA ALA A 276 -13.40 -13.96 -26.13
C ALA A 276 -13.59 -15.34 -26.78
N THR A 277 -13.73 -15.42 -28.11
CA THR A 277 -13.89 -16.70 -28.83
C THR A 277 -12.66 -17.60 -28.66
N CYS A 278 -11.47 -16.99 -28.64
CA CYS A 278 -10.21 -17.68 -28.44
C CYS A 278 -9.84 -17.85 -26.96
N LYS A 279 -10.70 -17.41 -26.02
CA LYS A 279 -10.44 -17.43 -24.57
C LYS A 279 -9.12 -16.77 -24.18
N LEU A 280 -8.62 -15.83 -24.99
CA LEU A 280 -7.34 -15.15 -24.78
C LEU A 280 -7.33 -14.27 -23.53
N LEU A 281 -8.52 -13.84 -23.08
CA LEU A 281 -8.73 -13.05 -21.88
C LEU A 281 -9.31 -13.88 -20.72
N GLU A 282 -9.69 -15.14 -20.97
CA GLU A 282 -10.05 -16.07 -19.90
C GLU A 282 -8.74 -16.57 -19.30
N HIS A 283 -8.37 -16.01 -18.15
CA HIS A 283 -7.32 -16.62 -17.35
C HIS A 283 -7.80 -18.01 -16.93
N SER A 284 -7.01 -19.04 -17.24
CA SER A 284 -7.22 -20.37 -16.67
C SER A 284 -7.30 -20.22 -15.16
N ASP A 285 -8.42 -20.62 -14.56
CA ASP A 285 -8.61 -20.58 -13.10
C ASP A 285 -7.49 -21.37 -12.39
N THR A 286 -6.95 -22.39 -13.07
CA THR A 286 -5.80 -23.16 -12.62
C THR A 286 -4.49 -22.54 -13.10
N PHE A 287 -3.57 -22.28 -12.17
CA PHE A 287 -2.22 -21.83 -12.49
C PHE A 287 -1.41 -22.94 -13.15
N THR A 288 -0.72 -22.60 -14.23
CA THR A 288 0.15 -23.52 -14.98
C THR A 288 1.58 -23.00 -14.95
N VAL A 289 2.52 -23.85 -14.57
CA VAL A 289 3.94 -23.48 -14.55
C VAL A 289 4.45 -23.20 -15.96
N ALA A 290 5.15 -22.07 -16.12
CA ALA A 290 5.75 -21.72 -17.40
C ALA A 290 6.78 -22.78 -17.81
N SER A 291 6.65 -23.29 -19.05
CA SER A 291 7.50 -24.34 -19.58
C SER A 291 8.94 -23.86 -19.80
N ASN A 292 9.13 -22.54 -19.95
CA ASN A 292 10.42 -21.92 -20.22
C ASN A 292 10.86 -20.99 -19.08
N ALA A 293 12.13 -21.08 -18.66
CA ALA A 293 12.71 -20.20 -17.65
C ALA A 293 12.64 -18.71 -18.05
N ARG A 294 12.62 -18.39 -19.35
CA ARG A 294 12.49 -17.01 -19.86
C ARG A 294 11.12 -16.39 -19.63
N GLU A 295 10.09 -17.21 -19.43
CA GLU A 295 8.70 -16.78 -19.19
C GLU A 295 8.43 -16.59 -17.69
N LYS A 296 9.33 -17.05 -16.82
CA LYS A 296 9.19 -16.89 -15.36
C LYS A 296 9.49 -15.45 -14.96
N SER A 297 8.67 -14.92 -14.05
CA SER A 297 8.99 -13.67 -13.37
C SER A 297 10.25 -13.84 -12.52
N ALA A 298 10.94 -12.74 -12.22
CA ALA A 298 12.12 -12.78 -11.34
C ALA A 298 11.82 -13.42 -9.97
N VAL A 299 10.62 -13.19 -9.44
CA VAL A 299 10.15 -13.78 -8.18
C VAL A 299 10.06 -15.30 -8.31
N PHE A 300 9.39 -15.82 -9.35
CA PHE A 300 9.27 -17.27 -9.54
C PHE A 300 10.61 -17.93 -9.86
N ALA A 301 11.46 -17.27 -10.66
CA ALA A 301 12.79 -17.77 -10.97
C ALA A 301 13.68 -17.94 -9.72
N GLN A 302 13.56 -17.05 -8.73
CA GLN A 302 14.37 -17.10 -7.51
C GLN A 302 13.75 -17.96 -6.41
N SER A 303 12.43 -17.83 -6.19
CA SER A 303 11.75 -18.42 -5.05
C SER A 303 11.17 -19.81 -5.30
N ARG A 304 11.01 -20.19 -6.58
CA ARG A 304 10.35 -21.44 -7.02
C ARG A 304 8.90 -21.58 -6.53
N TRP A 305 8.24 -20.46 -6.22
CA TRP A 305 6.83 -20.47 -5.80
C TRP A 305 5.87 -20.96 -6.87
N ASP A 306 6.25 -20.88 -8.14
CA ASP A 306 5.49 -21.44 -9.26
C ASP A 306 5.30 -22.95 -9.13
N GLU A 307 6.29 -23.68 -8.60
CA GLU A 307 6.17 -25.13 -8.36
C GLU A 307 5.11 -25.47 -7.31
N LEU A 308 4.86 -24.57 -6.37
CA LEU A 308 3.81 -24.74 -5.35
C LEU A 308 2.42 -24.43 -5.90
N LEU A 309 2.34 -23.70 -7.01
CA LEU A 309 1.09 -23.25 -7.61
C LEU A 309 0.66 -24.11 -8.80
N ASP A 310 1.45 -25.11 -9.18
CA ASP A 310 1.11 -25.97 -10.31
C ASP A 310 -0.25 -26.66 -10.12
N ASN A 311 -1.15 -26.46 -11.07
CA ASN A 311 -2.54 -26.95 -11.06
C ASN A 311 -3.40 -26.44 -9.88
N VAL A 312 -3.02 -25.31 -9.28
CA VAL A 312 -3.80 -24.70 -8.20
C VAL A 312 -4.85 -23.76 -8.76
N ASP A 313 -6.10 -23.92 -8.32
CA ASP A 313 -7.18 -22.97 -8.60
C ASP A 313 -6.93 -21.66 -7.83
N VAL A 314 -6.46 -20.63 -8.55
CA VAL A 314 -6.06 -19.34 -8.01
C VAL A 314 -7.26 -18.63 -7.40
N ALA A 315 -8.44 -18.74 -8.01
CA ALA A 315 -9.66 -18.12 -7.50
C ALA A 315 -10.10 -18.75 -6.17
N LYS A 316 -10.00 -20.07 -6.02
CA LYS A 316 -10.22 -20.73 -4.71
C LYS A 316 -9.15 -20.34 -3.71
N LEU A 317 -7.88 -20.30 -4.10
CA LEU A 317 -6.80 -19.92 -3.20
C LEU A 317 -6.95 -18.49 -2.69
N SER A 318 -7.21 -17.51 -3.56
CA SER A 318 -7.44 -16.12 -3.19
C SER A 318 -8.66 -15.95 -2.28
N ARG A 319 -9.71 -16.76 -2.45
CA ARG A 319 -10.88 -16.78 -1.55
C ARG A 319 -10.54 -17.23 -0.11
N THR A 320 -9.49 -18.02 0.09
CA THR A 320 -9.06 -18.41 1.45
C THR A 320 -8.46 -17.26 2.26
N ILE A 321 -8.09 -16.15 1.60
CA ILE A 321 -7.46 -14.97 2.21
C ILE A 321 -8.35 -13.73 2.14
N SER A 322 -9.29 -13.72 1.19
CA SER A 322 -10.25 -12.63 0.99
C SER A 322 -11.27 -12.66 2.12
N THR A 323 -11.06 -11.82 3.14
CA THR A 323 -11.89 -11.77 4.33
C THR A 323 -13.32 -11.30 4.01
N THR A 324 -13.49 -10.34 3.10
CA THR A 324 -14.77 -9.65 2.83
C THR A 324 -15.81 -10.48 2.10
N GLU A 325 -15.40 -11.50 1.35
CA GLU A 325 -16.30 -12.30 0.49
C GLU A 325 -16.67 -13.65 1.12
N SER A 326 -16.07 -13.98 2.26
CA SER A 326 -16.28 -15.27 2.92
C SER A 326 -17.51 -15.22 3.84
N PRO A 327 -18.38 -16.25 3.86
CA PRO A 327 -19.42 -16.37 4.87
C PRO A 327 -18.86 -16.43 6.31
N ALA A 328 -17.57 -16.73 6.48
CA ALA A 328 -16.87 -16.66 7.77
C ALA A 328 -16.40 -15.25 8.16
N TYR A 329 -16.73 -14.21 7.37
CA TYR A 329 -16.29 -12.83 7.60
C TYR A 329 -16.58 -12.30 9.02
N PRO A 330 -17.77 -12.53 9.64
CA PRO A 330 -18.02 -12.06 11.00
C PRO A 330 -17.07 -12.67 12.04
N LEU A 331 -16.68 -13.94 11.86
CA LEU A 331 -15.72 -14.61 12.72
C LEU A 331 -14.31 -14.02 12.55
N PHE A 332 -13.95 -13.61 11.33
CA PHE A 332 -12.66 -12.95 11.07
C PHE A 332 -12.59 -11.54 11.64
N GLU A 333 -13.68 -10.79 11.63
CA GLU A 333 -13.73 -9.49 12.31
C GLU A 333 -13.52 -9.63 13.82
N LYS A 334 -14.16 -10.65 14.43
CA LYS A 334 -13.95 -10.99 15.84
C LYS A 334 -12.48 -11.41 16.11
N LEU A 335 -11.92 -12.28 15.26
CA LEU A 335 -10.51 -12.70 15.34
C LEU A 335 -9.55 -11.51 15.21
N ARG A 336 -9.81 -10.58 14.28
CA ARG A 336 -9.02 -9.36 14.07
C ARG A 336 -9.07 -8.45 15.29
N ALA A 337 -10.24 -8.26 15.88
CA ALA A 337 -10.39 -7.50 17.12
C ALA A 337 -9.59 -8.13 18.27
N THR A 338 -9.69 -9.45 18.47
CA THR A 338 -8.90 -10.19 19.46
C THR A 338 -7.40 -10.07 19.20
N GLY A 339 -6.96 -10.23 17.95
CA GLY A 339 -5.56 -10.09 17.57
C GLY A 339 -5.01 -8.70 17.88
N ARG A 340 -5.75 -7.64 17.56
CA ARG A 340 -5.39 -6.26 17.90
C ARG A 340 -5.21 -6.06 19.40
N GLU A 341 -6.17 -6.53 20.18
CA GLU A 341 -6.12 -6.43 21.65
C GLU A 341 -4.95 -7.20 22.24
N TYR A 342 -4.72 -8.43 21.76
CA TYR A 342 -3.58 -9.26 22.16
C TYR A 342 -2.25 -8.56 21.88
N TYR A 343 -2.05 -8.03 20.67
CA TYR A 343 -0.82 -7.31 20.31
C TYR A 343 -0.64 -6.01 21.12
N GLN A 344 -1.73 -5.28 21.36
CA GLN A 344 -1.69 -4.07 22.19
C GLN A 344 -1.30 -4.40 23.64
N GLU A 345 -1.84 -5.47 24.23
CA GLU A 345 -1.48 -5.90 25.57
C GLU A 345 -0.04 -6.41 25.64
N ALA A 346 0.37 -7.24 24.68
CA ALA A 346 1.74 -7.74 24.58
C ALA A 346 2.75 -6.59 24.44
N SER A 347 2.48 -5.58 23.60
CA SER A 347 3.36 -4.42 23.43
C SER A 347 3.57 -3.63 24.72
N LYS A 348 2.50 -3.42 25.51
CA LYS A 348 2.56 -2.77 26.84
C LYS A 348 3.36 -3.61 27.84
N SER A 349 3.23 -4.93 27.78
CA SER A 349 3.91 -5.86 28.68
C SER A 349 5.40 -5.99 28.35
N ILE A 350 5.79 -5.98 27.07
CA ILE A 350 7.19 -6.03 26.64
C ILE A 350 7.99 -4.88 27.24
N ALA A 351 7.43 -3.67 27.30
CA ALA A 351 8.08 -2.51 27.89
C ALA A 351 8.45 -2.69 29.37
N LYS A 352 7.70 -3.54 30.09
CA LYS A 352 7.90 -3.84 31.52
C LYS A 352 8.94 -4.95 31.76
N LEU A 353 9.37 -5.66 30.71
CA LEU A 353 10.32 -6.75 30.85
C LEU A 353 11.73 -6.24 31.22
N PRO A 354 12.51 -7.04 31.98
CA PRO A 354 13.89 -6.71 32.29
C PRO A 354 14.71 -6.40 31.04
N VAL A 355 15.67 -5.47 31.15
CA VAL A 355 16.52 -5.03 30.03
C VAL A 355 17.19 -6.21 29.34
N LEU A 356 17.65 -7.21 30.12
CA LEU A 356 18.28 -8.41 29.59
C LEU A 356 17.33 -9.21 28.69
N VAL A 357 16.10 -9.46 29.15
CA VAL A 357 15.07 -10.18 28.36
C VAL A 357 14.78 -9.43 27.06
N ARG A 358 14.65 -8.10 27.13
CA ARG A 358 14.48 -7.27 25.93
C ARG A 358 15.68 -7.32 24.99
N ARG A 359 16.91 -7.47 25.48
CA ARG A 359 18.09 -7.69 24.64
C ARG A 359 18.05 -9.06 23.96
N TYR A 360 17.62 -10.10 24.67
CA TYR A 360 17.41 -11.43 24.08
C TYR A 360 16.38 -11.37 22.95
N VAL A 361 15.24 -10.70 23.15
CA VAL A 361 14.22 -10.52 22.11
C VAL A 361 14.75 -9.77 20.88
N ALA A 362 15.62 -8.77 21.06
CA ALA A 362 16.20 -8.03 19.95
C ALA A 362 17.26 -8.81 19.14
N SER A 363 17.78 -9.91 19.69
CA SER A 363 18.96 -10.60 19.19
C SER A 363 18.56 -11.90 18.50
N SER A 364 19.04 -12.10 17.28
CA SER A 364 18.82 -13.37 16.54
C SER A 364 19.67 -14.52 17.08
N ASN A 365 20.69 -14.22 17.89
CA ASN A 365 21.58 -15.20 18.51
C ASN A 365 21.76 -14.88 20.00
N SER A 366 21.53 -15.87 20.86
CA SER A 366 21.69 -15.76 22.31
C SER A 366 23.15 -15.55 22.74
N SER A 367 24.12 -15.97 21.92
CA SER A 367 25.55 -15.80 22.20
C SER A 367 26.09 -14.41 21.84
N ASN A 368 25.32 -13.60 21.10
CA ASN A 368 25.71 -12.25 20.69
C ASN A 368 24.53 -11.30 20.90
N LEU A 369 24.32 -10.91 22.16
CA LEU A 369 23.25 -10.00 22.54
C LEU A 369 23.54 -8.59 22.03
N LYS A 370 22.59 -8.01 21.31
CA LYS A 370 22.66 -6.60 20.91
C LYS A 370 22.72 -5.71 22.15
N ASP A 371 23.60 -4.71 22.10
CA ASP A 371 23.77 -3.73 23.19
C ASP A 371 22.50 -2.91 23.47
N ARG A 372 21.64 -2.74 22.46
CA ARG A 372 20.39 -2.00 22.62
C ARG A 372 19.26 -2.99 22.94
N PRO A 373 18.55 -2.84 24.08
CA PRO A 373 17.37 -3.65 24.34
C PRO A 373 16.33 -3.40 23.24
N PHE A 374 15.48 -4.39 22.98
CA PHE A 374 14.29 -4.20 22.18
C PHE A 374 13.48 -3.04 22.78
N ARG A 375 13.57 -1.88 22.14
CA ARG A 375 12.75 -0.71 22.48
C ARG A 375 11.42 -0.98 21.84
N CYS A 376 10.32 -0.87 22.59
CA CYS A 376 8.95 -1.00 22.08
C CYS A 376 8.86 -0.36 20.69
N PRO A 377 8.96 -1.16 19.62
CA PRO A 377 8.59 -0.69 18.32
C PRO A 377 7.08 -0.93 18.36
N GLN A 378 6.29 0.10 18.24
CA GLN A 378 5.63 0.31 16.97
C GLN A 378 4.78 1.54 17.19
N GLU A 379 4.80 2.47 16.24
CA GLU A 379 3.67 3.37 16.10
C GLU A 379 2.39 2.52 16.18
N LEU A 380 1.33 3.02 16.82
CA LEU A 380 0.06 2.29 16.95
C LEU A 380 -0.38 1.68 15.61
N LYS A 381 -0.08 2.37 14.50
CA LYS A 381 -0.26 1.92 13.12
C LYS A 381 0.41 0.58 12.81
N THR A 382 1.65 0.36 13.22
CA THR A 382 2.36 -0.90 12.94
C THR A 382 1.85 -2.03 13.83
N VAL A 383 1.47 -1.77 15.09
CA VAL A 383 0.81 -2.77 15.96
C VAL A 383 -0.48 -3.27 15.30
N ILE A 384 -1.29 -2.33 14.81
CA ILE A 384 -2.53 -2.64 14.10
C ILE A 384 -2.21 -3.46 12.84
N LYS A 385 -1.27 -3.01 12.00
CA LYS A 385 -0.88 -3.70 10.75
C LYS A 385 -0.44 -5.15 11.01
N ASP A 386 0.44 -5.37 11.98
CA ASP A 386 0.98 -6.69 12.28
C ASP A 386 -0.07 -7.61 12.92
N SER A 387 -0.93 -7.06 13.78
CA SER A 387 -2.04 -7.80 14.37
C SER A 387 -3.07 -8.22 13.32
N ASP A 388 -3.37 -7.35 12.35
CA ASP A 388 -4.28 -7.64 11.24
C ASP A 388 -3.71 -8.73 10.33
N ARG A 389 -2.42 -8.64 10.00
CA ARG A 389 -1.74 -9.67 9.18
C ARG A 389 -1.65 -11.01 9.89
N THR A 390 -1.38 -11.02 11.19
CA THR A 390 -1.35 -12.26 11.98
C THR A 390 -2.74 -12.87 12.08
N SER A 391 -3.77 -12.05 12.28
CA SER A 391 -5.17 -12.50 12.30
C SER A 391 -5.59 -13.07 10.95
N GLN A 392 -5.19 -12.43 9.85
CA GLN A 392 -5.43 -12.92 8.49
C GLN A 392 -4.71 -14.25 8.23
N PHE A 393 -3.48 -14.40 8.72
CA PHE A 393 -2.73 -15.66 8.62
C PHE A 393 -3.43 -16.79 9.37
N ILE A 394 -3.89 -16.55 10.61
CA ILE A 394 -4.63 -17.55 11.39
C ILE A 394 -5.96 -17.90 10.71
N ALA A 395 -6.69 -16.89 10.21
CA ALA A 395 -7.91 -17.10 9.45
C ALA A 395 -7.68 -17.99 8.22
N PHE A 396 -6.61 -17.71 7.48
CA PHE A 396 -6.19 -18.52 6.33
C PHE A 396 -5.94 -19.98 6.71
N LEU A 397 -5.23 -20.24 7.81
CA LEU A 397 -4.99 -21.62 8.27
C LEU A 397 -6.29 -22.33 8.68
N ILE A 398 -7.17 -21.64 9.39
CA ILE A 398 -8.49 -22.16 9.80
C ILE A 398 -9.33 -22.52 8.56
N VAL A 399 -9.42 -21.61 7.59
CA VAL A 399 -10.20 -21.81 6.37
C VAL A 399 -9.63 -22.94 5.55
N ASN A 400 -8.31 -22.94 5.31
CA ASN A 400 -7.68 -23.96 4.48
C ASN A 400 -7.77 -25.36 5.12
N HIS A 401 -7.78 -25.46 6.45
CA HIS A 401 -8.02 -26.74 7.12
C HIS A 401 -9.46 -27.26 6.91
N LYS A 402 -10.46 -26.37 6.92
CA LYS A 402 -11.87 -26.73 6.72
C LYS A 402 -12.22 -26.97 5.25
N THR A 403 -11.67 -26.16 4.37
CA THR A 403 -11.86 -26.21 2.92
C THR A 403 -10.50 -26.19 2.24
N PRO A 404 -9.83 -27.36 2.17
CA PRO A 404 -8.53 -27.48 1.51
C PRO A 404 -8.60 -27.06 0.04
N VAL A 405 -7.53 -26.45 -0.44
CA VAL A 405 -7.36 -26.12 -1.86
C VAL A 405 -6.59 -27.25 -2.53
N ASP A 406 -7.18 -27.83 -3.58
CA ASP A 406 -6.56 -28.90 -4.35
C ASP A 406 -5.18 -28.46 -4.87
N SER A 407 -4.21 -29.38 -4.85
CA SER A 407 -2.81 -29.14 -5.25
C SER A 407 -2.04 -28.11 -4.40
N PHE A 408 -2.64 -27.52 -3.35
CA PHE A 408 -1.99 -26.55 -2.46
C PHE A 408 -2.07 -26.98 -0.98
N PRO A 409 -1.39 -28.07 -0.57
CA PRO A 409 -1.51 -28.59 0.79
C PRO A 409 -0.83 -27.69 1.82
N ILE A 410 -1.47 -27.44 2.96
CA ILE A 410 -0.85 -26.72 4.08
C ILE A 410 -0.63 -27.71 5.23
N PRO A 411 0.52 -28.38 5.30
CA PRO A 411 0.77 -29.37 6.33
C PRO A 411 0.95 -28.69 7.68
N LEU A 412 0.09 -29.04 8.63
CA LEU A 412 0.11 -28.55 10.00
C LEU A 412 0.29 -29.70 10.97
N HIS A 413 1.07 -29.48 12.03
CA HIS A 413 1.23 -30.46 13.09
C HIS A 413 -0.13 -30.73 13.77
N PRO A 414 -0.48 -31.97 14.17
CA PRO A 414 -1.78 -32.29 14.76
C PRO A 414 -2.16 -31.42 15.98
N TYR A 415 -1.17 -31.10 16.82
CA TYR A 415 -1.35 -30.16 17.94
C TYR A 415 -1.78 -28.75 17.49
N VAL A 416 -1.23 -28.25 16.37
CA VAL A 416 -1.62 -26.95 15.81
C VAL A 416 -3.06 -27.01 15.31
N LEU A 417 -3.44 -28.09 14.63
CA LEU A 417 -4.81 -28.31 14.17
C LEU A 417 -5.81 -28.28 15.33
N ALA A 418 -5.50 -28.98 16.44
CA ALA A 418 -6.33 -28.96 17.64
C ALA A 418 -6.50 -27.54 18.19
N LYS A 419 -5.42 -26.75 18.26
CA LYS A 419 -5.50 -25.36 18.76
C LYS A 419 -6.21 -24.39 17.83
N LEU A 420 -6.13 -24.60 16.51
CA LEU A 420 -6.94 -23.85 15.56
C LEU A 420 -8.42 -24.21 15.65
N ALA A 421 -8.75 -25.48 15.91
CA ALA A 421 -10.13 -25.93 16.14
C ALA A 421 -10.72 -25.38 17.45
N ASP A 422 -9.94 -25.38 18.53
CA ASP A 422 -10.31 -24.75 19.81
C ASP A 422 -10.62 -23.26 19.62
N LEU A 423 -9.72 -22.53 18.94
CA LEU A 423 -9.89 -21.11 18.63
C LEU A 423 -11.13 -20.87 17.75
N HIS A 424 -11.34 -21.68 16.72
CA HIS A 424 -12.52 -21.57 15.87
C HIS A 424 -13.82 -21.72 16.68
N SER A 425 -13.88 -22.72 17.54
CA SER A 425 -15.05 -22.97 18.40
C SER A 425 -15.30 -21.81 19.36
N ALA A 426 -14.24 -21.22 19.91
CA ALA A 426 -14.33 -20.03 20.76
C ALA A 426 -14.81 -18.78 19.98
N LEU A 427 -14.44 -18.64 18.71
CA LEU A 427 -14.92 -17.58 17.82
C LEU A 427 -16.41 -17.72 17.52
N GLU A 428 -16.88 -18.94 17.21
CA GLU A 428 -18.29 -19.23 16.93
C GLU A 428 -19.20 -18.99 18.14
N ASN A 429 -18.70 -19.23 19.35
CA ASN A 429 -19.47 -18.99 20.55
C ASN A 429 -19.56 -17.48 20.88
N GLU A 430 -20.74 -16.89 20.68
CA GLU A 430 -21.02 -15.49 21.00
C GLU A 430 -20.90 -15.17 22.50
N SER A 431 -21.07 -16.18 23.36
CA SER A 431 -20.97 -16.04 24.82
C SER A 431 -19.55 -16.21 25.36
N SER A 432 -18.55 -16.43 24.49
CA SER A 432 -17.15 -16.56 24.91
C SER A 432 -16.68 -15.29 25.61
N LEU A 433 -16.11 -15.45 26.81
CA LEU A 433 -15.44 -14.35 27.50
C LEU A 433 -14.23 -13.90 26.66
N LYS A 434 -14.01 -12.59 26.64
CA LYS A 434 -12.88 -11.99 25.91
C LYS A 434 -11.52 -12.55 26.35
N SER A 435 -11.34 -12.85 27.64
CA SER A 435 -10.13 -13.47 28.18
C SER A 435 -9.86 -14.85 27.58
N ASP A 436 -10.90 -15.66 27.41
CA ASP A 436 -10.80 -17.04 26.94
C ASP A 436 -10.46 -17.07 25.46
N LEU A 437 -11.02 -16.11 24.71
CA LEU A 437 -10.72 -15.92 23.31
C LEU A 437 -9.27 -15.45 23.09
N THR A 438 -8.79 -14.49 23.88
CA THR A 438 -7.39 -14.04 23.86
C THR A 438 -6.43 -15.18 24.24
N SER A 439 -6.79 -15.99 25.24
CA SER A 439 -6.01 -17.18 25.63
C SER A 439 -5.96 -18.22 24.50
N SER A 440 -7.09 -18.49 23.85
CA SER A 440 -7.16 -19.42 22.71
C SER A 440 -6.35 -18.91 21.51
N PHE A 441 -6.41 -17.60 21.24
CA PHE A 441 -5.59 -16.94 20.22
C PHE A 441 -4.10 -17.11 20.50
N HIS A 442 -3.68 -16.83 21.75
CA HIS A 442 -2.31 -17.02 22.19
C HIS A 442 -1.84 -18.46 22.01
N GLN A 443 -2.65 -19.44 22.44
CA GLN A 443 -2.33 -20.86 22.29
C GLN A 443 -2.16 -21.28 20.83
N ALA A 444 -3.00 -20.76 19.92
CA ALA A 444 -2.88 -21.02 18.50
C ALA A 444 -1.58 -20.44 17.92
N VAL A 445 -1.28 -19.16 18.21
CA VAL A 445 -0.02 -18.50 17.77
C VAL A 445 1.18 -19.27 18.29
N TRP A 446 1.20 -19.61 19.58
CA TRP A 446 2.31 -20.32 20.20
C TRP A 446 2.46 -21.73 19.63
N ALA A 447 1.37 -22.45 19.38
CA ALA A 447 1.41 -23.77 18.75
C ALA A 447 2.05 -23.71 17.36
N ILE A 448 1.68 -22.73 16.52
CA ILE A 448 2.26 -22.54 15.19
C ILE A 448 3.78 -22.31 15.28
N LEU A 449 4.24 -21.50 16.23
CA LEU A 449 5.65 -21.19 16.39
C LEU A 449 6.48 -22.33 17.00
N SER A 450 5.87 -23.17 17.86
CA SER A 450 6.58 -24.20 18.63
C SER A 450 6.48 -25.61 18.06
N ARG A 451 5.52 -25.87 17.16
CA ARG A 451 5.24 -27.21 16.60
C ARG A 451 5.23 -27.18 15.07
N PRO A 452 6.40 -27.09 14.42
CA PRO A 452 6.50 -27.23 12.97
C PRO A 452 6.01 -28.62 12.52
N SER A 453 5.47 -28.72 11.30
CA SER A 453 5.10 -30.00 10.68
C SER A 453 6.33 -30.75 10.15
N ASP A 454 6.25 -32.08 10.07
CA ASP A 454 7.33 -32.92 9.54
C ASP A 454 7.60 -32.62 8.06
N GLU A 455 6.59 -32.23 7.30
CA GLU A 455 6.71 -31.76 5.92
C GLU A 455 7.50 -30.47 5.84
N TYR A 456 7.25 -29.49 6.72
CA TYR A 456 8.00 -28.24 6.75
C TYR A 456 9.46 -28.47 7.14
N ILE A 457 9.73 -29.34 8.13
CA ILE A 457 11.10 -29.70 8.51
C ILE A 457 11.87 -30.32 7.34
N ARG A 458 11.19 -31.14 6.52
CA ARG A 458 11.78 -31.79 5.34
C ARG A 458 11.89 -30.86 4.13
N ASN A 459 11.00 -29.88 4.00
CA ASN A 459 10.94 -28.98 2.86
C ASN A 459 10.43 -27.60 3.29
N GLU A 460 11.30 -26.59 3.21
CA GLU A 460 10.96 -25.21 3.59
C GLU A 460 9.79 -24.63 2.76
N LEU A 461 9.58 -25.12 1.54
CA LEU A 461 8.41 -24.73 0.71
C LEU A 461 7.07 -25.22 1.28
N MET A 462 7.09 -26.13 2.25
CA MET A 462 5.92 -26.57 3.00
C MET A 462 5.63 -25.70 4.23
N CYS A 463 6.41 -24.64 4.46
CA CYS A 463 6.17 -23.67 5.51
C CYS A 463 4.77 -23.03 5.37
N PRO A 464 3.90 -23.13 6.39
CA PRO A 464 2.57 -22.52 6.34
C PRO A 464 2.61 -21.00 6.12
N PHE A 465 3.64 -20.33 6.66
CA PHE A 465 3.81 -18.89 6.49
C PHE A 465 4.20 -18.53 5.04
N THR A 466 5.13 -19.28 4.42
CA THR A 466 5.47 -19.10 3.00
C THR A 466 4.24 -19.31 2.11
N ARG A 467 3.44 -20.35 2.38
CA ARG A 467 2.19 -20.61 1.65
C ARG A 467 1.16 -19.51 1.82
N PHE A 468 1.06 -18.93 3.01
CA PHE A 468 0.25 -17.74 3.25
C PHE A 468 0.75 -16.55 2.44
N LEU A 469 2.06 -16.27 2.42
CA LEU A 469 2.63 -15.16 1.66
C LEU A 469 2.37 -15.29 0.16
N ILE A 470 2.54 -16.49 -0.40
CA ILE A 470 2.20 -16.78 -1.80
C ILE A 470 0.74 -16.42 -2.05
N SER A 471 -0.15 -17.00 -1.26
CA SER A 471 -1.60 -16.83 -1.42
C SER A 471 -2.01 -15.35 -1.24
N ALA A 472 -1.38 -14.62 -0.31
CA ALA A 472 -1.69 -13.22 0.00
C ALA A 472 -1.14 -12.22 -1.04
N THR A 473 -0.19 -12.65 -1.88
CA THR A 473 0.46 -11.82 -2.89
C THR A 473 0.03 -12.15 -4.32
N LEU A 474 -0.71 -13.25 -4.51
CA LEU A 474 -1.33 -13.61 -5.78
C LEU A 474 -2.50 -12.68 -6.12
N LYS A 475 -2.47 -12.09 -7.31
CA LYS A 475 -3.62 -11.42 -7.94
C LYS A 475 -4.50 -12.45 -8.65
N GLY A 476 -5.76 -12.08 -8.91
CA GLY A 476 -6.71 -12.93 -9.65
C GLY A 476 -6.25 -13.40 -11.03
N SER A 477 -5.23 -12.77 -11.63
CA SER A 477 -4.60 -13.24 -12.89
C SER A 477 -3.43 -14.22 -12.69
N GLY A 478 -3.17 -14.68 -11.47
CA GLY A 478 -2.00 -15.51 -11.14
C GLY A 478 -0.66 -14.74 -11.11
N SER A 479 -0.70 -13.41 -11.28
CA SER A 479 0.48 -12.54 -11.17
C SER A 479 0.72 -12.11 -9.71
N THR A 480 1.97 -11.96 -9.30
CA THR A 480 2.32 -11.42 -7.98
C THR A 480 2.23 -9.89 -7.98
N VAL A 481 1.66 -9.28 -6.93
CA VAL A 481 1.79 -7.82 -6.72
C VAL A 481 3.30 -7.50 -6.63
N ARG A 482 3.78 -6.50 -7.39
CA ARG A 482 5.12 -5.95 -7.14
C ARG A 482 5.13 -5.47 -5.69
N ALA A 483 6.09 -5.95 -4.90
CA ALA A 483 6.33 -5.38 -3.59
C ALA A 483 6.83 -3.95 -3.84
N ASP A 484 5.99 -2.97 -3.52
CA ASP A 484 6.37 -1.55 -3.51
C ASP A 484 7.35 -1.23 -2.38
#